data_AF-A0A922CKY3-F1
#
_entry.id   AF-A0A922CKY3-F1
#
_cell.length_a   1.000
_cell.length_b   1.000
_cell.length_c   1.000
_cell.angle_alpha   90.00
_cell.angle_beta   90.00
_cell.angle_gamma   90.00
#
_symmetry.space_group_name_H-M   'P 1'
#
loop_
_entity.id
_entity.type
_entity.pdbx_description
1 polymer ?
#
loop_
_entity_poly.entity_id
_entity_poly.type
_entity_poly.pdbx_seq_one_letter_code
_entity_poly.pdbx_strand_id
1 'polypeptide(L)'
;MAKHNKTIHLIASKLGLGDEEKVLSKAAEFERLLQTKSIAGSNMTDTSKMVICLELAAGMFGAEFDVKTAIKYSGLKPSMYNNSKKVVQNLLELNGDRLTTNLLCVSLQCSGVQEQADRMLADYCKLARTEVDMNLPQYVCMAVYHACRLNKVKVSKAKLIEKSRLKPSQWTKLDTEWTKFVDANFTAIKKKRGRQPKKDAVIATIEELQIDTIPKEEPSEPQIESYQEWKQRMLIMAYEELKNLDADVDKRDFSLTPRRSPRKTPQKFSPYQNPKNANGVKLLFPDL
;
A
#
# COMPACT_ATOMS: atom_id res chain seq x y z
N MET A 1 22.63 -7.52 -18.76
CA MET A 1 21.61 -8.51 -19.18
C MET A 1 22.03 -9.99 -19.04
N ALA A 2 23.30 -10.37 -18.84
CA ALA A 2 23.73 -11.78 -19.05
C ALA A 2 23.87 -12.71 -17.80
N LYS A 3 23.87 -12.20 -16.56
CA LYS A 3 24.12 -13.06 -15.37
C LYS A 3 22.88 -13.81 -14.87
N HIS A 4 21.69 -13.22 -14.94
CA HIS A 4 20.46 -13.80 -14.37
C HIS A 4 19.94 -15.03 -15.14
N ASN A 5 20.14 -15.09 -16.47
CA ASN A 5 19.70 -16.25 -17.26
C ASN A 5 20.41 -17.55 -16.87
N LYS A 6 21.72 -17.52 -16.58
CA LYS A 6 22.47 -18.76 -16.29
C LYS A 6 21.99 -19.45 -15.01
N THR A 7 21.72 -18.68 -13.97
CA THR A 7 21.22 -19.22 -12.70
C THR A 7 19.77 -19.72 -12.84
N ILE A 8 18.93 -18.99 -13.58
CA ILE A 8 17.55 -19.42 -13.88
C ILE A 8 17.55 -20.77 -14.59
N HIS A 9 18.35 -20.93 -15.66
CA HIS A 9 18.44 -22.20 -16.39
C HIS A 9 18.93 -23.34 -15.50
N LEU A 10 19.97 -23.12 -14.68
CA LEU A 10 20.49 -24.16 -13.78
C LEU A 10 19.44 -24.64 -12.77
N ILE A 11 18.70 -23.72 -12.17
CA ILE A 11 17.65 -24.06 -11.19
C ILE A 11 16.47 -24.71 -11.89
N ALA A 12 16.07 -24.21 -13.06
CA ALA A 12 14.97 -24.79 -13.83
C ALA A 12 15.26 -26.21 -14.29
N SER A 13 16.47 -26.52 -14.76
CA SER A 13 16.87 -27.90 -15.09
C SER A 13 16.75 -28.83 -13.88
N LYS A 14 17.08 -28.35 -12.68
CA LYS A 14 16.95 -29.12 -11.43
C LYS A 14 15.49 -29.30 -10.97
N LEU A 15 14.59 -28.44 -11.44
CA LEU A 15 13.16 -28.48 -11.14
C LEU A 15 12.33 -29.16 -12.25
N GLY A 16 12.97 -29.71 -13.28
CA GLY A 16 12.29 -30.37 -14.40
C GLY A 16 11.71 -29.40 -15.44
N LEU A 17 12.04 -28.10 -15.37
CA LEU A 17 11.55 -27.06 -16.28
C LEU A 17 12.58 -26.66 -17.35
N GLY A 18 13.63 -27.47 -17.54
CA GLY A 18 14.75 -27.12 -18.43
C GLY A 18 14.34 -26.94 -19.89
N ASP A 19 13.36 -27.71 -20.35
CA ASP A 19 12.89 -27.74 -21.74
C ASP A 19 11.71 -26.78 -22.00
N GLU A 20 11.14 -26.20 -20.93
CA GLU A 20 9.96 -25.33 -20.99
C GLU A 20 10.34 -23.86 -21.23
N GLU A 21 10.71 -23.54 -22.48
CA GLU A 21 11.20 -22.20 -22.86
C GLU A 21 10.20 -21.07 -22.50
N LYS A 22 8.90 -21.32 -22.64
CA LYS A 22 7.83 -20.37 -22.27
C LYS A 22 7.84 -20.06 -20.77
N VAL A 23 8.03 -21.08 -19.94
CA VAL A 23 8.11 -20.94 -18.48
C VAL A 23 9.35 -20.16 -18.08
N LEU A 24 10.50 -20.47 -18.69
CA LEU A 24 11.78 -19.80 -18.44
C LEU A 24 11.72 -18.30 -18.78
N SER A 25 11.19 -17.97 -19.96
CA SER A 25 11.03 -16.58 -20.40
C SER A 25 10.11 -15.81 -19.43
N LYS A 26 8.98 -16.41 -19.04
CA LYS A 26 8.03 -15.78 -18.11
C LYS A 26 8.59 -15.62 -16.70
N ALA A 27 9.34 -16.60 -16.20
CA ALA A 27 10.00 -16.50 -14.91
C ALA A 27 11.05 -15.37 -14.89
N ALA A 28 11.79 -15.19 -15.98
CA ALA A 28 12.73 -14.07 -16.13
C ALA A 28 12.02 -12.71 -16.17
N GLU A 29 10.85 -12.61 -16.80
CA GLU A 29 10.01 -11.41 -16.73
C GLU A 29 9.57 -11.10 -15.29
N PHE A 30 9.10 -12.11 -14.57
CA PHE A 30 8.68 -11.98 -13.17
C PHE A 30 9.82 -11.55 -12.26
N GLU A 31 11.00 -12.10 -12.46
CA GLU A 31 12.20 -11.72 -11.73
C GLU A 31 12.56 -10.25 -11.96
N ARG A 32 12.56 -9.80 -13.22
CA ARG A 32 12.80 -8.39 -13.58
C ARG A 32 11.75 -7.46 -12.99
N LEU A 33 10.46 -7.83 -13.06
CA LEU A 33 9.37 -7.05 -12.46
C LEU A 33 9.50 -7.01 -10.94
N LEU A 34 9.84 -8.14 -10.32
CA LEU A 34 10.03 -8.24 -8.89
C LEU A 34 11.19 -7.35 -8.42
N GLN A 35 12.30 -7.27 -9.16
CA GLN A 35 13.39 -6.35 -8.85
C GLN A 35 12.91 -4.89 -8.81
N THR A 36 12.02 -4.48 -9.72
CA THR A 36 11.49 -3.10 -9.74
C THR A 36 10.49 -2.81 -8.62
N LYS A 37 9.73 -3.83 -8.18
CA LYS A 37 8.70 -3.70 -7.14
C LYS A 37 9.20 -4.07 -5.74
N SER A 38 10.35 -4.73 -5.62
CA SER A 38 10.91 -5.21 -4.35
C SER A 38 11.38 -4.02 -3.51
N ILE A 39 10.72 -3.83 -2.37
CA ILE A 39 11.07 -2.80 -1.39
C ILE A 39 12.33 -3.22 -0.63
N ALA A 40 13.18 -2.25 -0.28
CA ALA A 40 14.36 -2.47 0.57
C ALA A 40 13.94 -3.14 1.90
N GLY A 41 14.61 -4.24 2.28
CA GLY A 41 14.27 -5.03 3.46
C GLY A 41 13.45 -6.30 3.21
N SER A 42 13.28 -6.74 1.95
CA SER A 42 12.70 -8.06 1.67
C SER A 42 13.58 -9.17 2.25
N ASN A 43 13.04 -10.01 3.14
CA ASN A 43 13.75 -11.13 3.79
C ASN A 43 14.08 -12.30 2.84
N MET A 44 13.95 -12.10 1.52
CA MET A 44 14.03 -13.14 0.50
C MET A 44 15.36 -13.07 -0.22
N THR A 45 16.07 -14.19 -0.30
CA THR A 45 17.30 -14.34 -1.09
C THR A 45 16.97 -14.34 -2.58
N ASP A 46 17.93 -13.96 -3.43
CA ASP A 46 17.76 -13.96 -4.89
C ASP A 46 17.39 -15.35 -5.43
N THR A 47 17.99 -16.41 -4.86
CA THR A 47 17.63 -17.80 -5.17
C THR A 47 16.17 -18.11 -4.82
N SER A 48 15.68 -17.66 -3.66
CA SER A 48 14.29 -17.87 -3.27
C SER A 48 13.30 -17.14 -4.17
N LYS A 49 13.61 -15.89 -4.55
CA LYS A 49 12.82 -15.10 -5.52
C LYS A 49 12.74 -15.82 -6.86
N MET A 50 13.87 -16.32 -7.35
CA MET A 50 13.99 -17.03 -8.62
C MET A 50 13.16 -18.32 -8.65
N VAL A 51 13.26 -19.15 -7.61
CA VAL A 51 12.48 -20.40 -7.50
C VAL A 51 10.98 -20.10 -7.44
N ILE A 52 10.57 -19.06 -6.71
CA ILE A 52 9.16 -18.64 -6.63
C ILE A 52 8.66 -18.13 -7.99
N CYS A 53 9.45 -17.32 -8.71
CA CYS A 53 9.09 -16.87 -10.06
C CYS A 53 8.93 -18.05 -11.04
N LEU A 54 9.77 -19.08 -10.93
CA LEU A 54 9.65 -20.31 -11.72
C LEU A 54 8.36 -21.06 -11.39
N GLU A 55 8.02 -21.22 -10.12
CA GLU A 55 6.76 -21.88 -9.72
C GLU A 55 5.53 -21.13 -10.23
N LEU A 56 5.53 -19.79 -10.10
CA LEU A 56 4.42 -18.95 -10.56
C LEU A 56 4.28 -19.03 -12.09
N ALA A 57 5.39 -19.03 -12.82
CA ALA A 57 5.39 -19.17 -14.27
C ALA A 57 4.92 -20.57 -14.71
N ALA A 58 5.39 -21.64 -14.06
CA ALA A 58 4.96 -23.01 -14.33
C ALA A 58 3.44 -23.16 -14.10
N GLY A 59 2.92 -22.58 -13.01
CA GLY A 59 1.49 -22.56 -12.72
C GLY A 59 0.63 -21.84 -13.76
N MET A 60 1.18 -20.82 -14.44
CA MET A 60 0.46 -20.14 -15.54
C MET A 60 0.34 -20.98 -16.81
N PHE A 61 1.34 -21.82 -17.09
CA PHE A 61 1.37 -22.67 -18.28
C PHE A 61 0.91 -24.10 -18.02
N GLY A 62 0.60 -24.45 -16.77
CA GLY A 62 0.20 -25.81 -16.39
C GLY A 62 1.35 -26.82 -16.48
N ALA A 63 2.60 -26.36 -16.42
CA ALA A 63 3.77 -27.24 -16.43
C ALA A 63 3.90 -27.98 -15.10
N GLU A 64 4.37 -29.23 -15.14
CA GLU A 64 4.64 -30.00 -13.94
C GLU A 64 5.75 -29.33 -13.12
N PHE A 65 5.52 -29.19 -11.81
CA PHE A 65 6.44 -28.50 -10.91
C PHE A 65 6.52 -29.19 -9.55
N ASP A 66 7.72 -29.64 -9.17
CA ASP A 66 7.92 -30.26 -7.86
C ASP A 66 8.14 -29.20 -6.76
N VAL A 67 7.06 -28.88 -6.07
CA VAL A 67 7.04 -27.93 -4.94
C VAL A 67 7.98 -28.37 -3.80
N LYS A 68 8.16 -29.67 -3.55
CA LYS A 68 9.01 -30.15 -2.45
C LYS A 68 10.48 -29.82 -2.74
N THR A 69 10.90 -30.08 -3.97
CA THR A 69 12.24 -29.77 -4.44
C THR A 69 12.46 -28.25 -4.58
N ALA A 70 11.44 -27.50 -4.99
CA ALA A 70 11.46 -26.04 -5.00
C ALA A 70 11.69 -25.45 -3.59
N ILE A 71 10.96 -25.91 -2.58
CA ILE A 71 11.17 -25.48 -1.19
C ILE A 71 12.63 -25.75 -0.76
N LYS A 72 13.18 -26.92 -1.11
CA LYS A 72 14.59 -27.25 -0.81
C LYS A 72 15.57 -26.30 -1.48
N TYR A 73 15.40 -25.98 -2.76
CA TYR A 73 16.30 -25.07 -3.48
C TYR A 73 16.14 -23.60 -3.07
N SER A 74 14.96 -23.20 -2.62
CA SER A 74 14.72 -21.85 -2.10
C SER A 74 15.46 -21.55 -0.79
N GLY A 75 15.82 -22.59 -0.03
CA GLY A 75 16.40 -22.46 1.31
C GLY A 75 15.39 -21.99 2.37
N LEU A 76 14.10 -21.96 2.07
CA LEU A 76 13.04 -21.52 2.98
C LEU A 76 12.36 -22.70 3.66
N LYS A 77 11.83 -22.46 4.87
CA LYS A 77 10.88 -23.40 5.51
C LYS A 77 9.57 -23.43 4.70
N PRO A 78 8.84 -24.56 4.64
CA PRO A 78 7.60 -24.66 3.85
C PRO A 78 6.57 -23.56 4.12
N SER A 79 6.37 -23.18 5.38
CA SER A 79 5.46 -22.09 5.77
C SER A 79 5.94 -20.73 5.24
N MET A 80 7.24 -20.45 5.38
CA MET A 80 7.84 -19.21 4.88
C MET A 80 7.79 -19.15 3.35
N TYR A 81 8.07 -20.28 2.68
CA TYR A 81 8.01 -20.39 1.24
C TYR A 81 6.63 -20.03 0.69
N ASN A 82 5.57 -20.62 1.25
CA ASN A 82 4.19 -20.31 0.87
C ASN A 82 3.82 -18.84 1.13
N ASN A 83 4.29 -18.27 2.23
CA ASN A 83 4.07 -16.86 2.54
C ASN A 83 4.81 -15.95 1.54
N SER A 84 6.10 -16.18 1.31
CA SER A 84 6.91 -15.49 0.32
C SER A 84 6.33 -15.60 -1.09
N LYS A 85 5.85 -16.78 -1.49
CA LYS A 85 5.15 -16.99 -2.76
C LYS A 85 3.92 -16.07 -2.86
N LYS A 86 3.07 -16.03 -1.83
CA LYS A 86 1.90 -15.13 -1.79
C LYS A 86 2.28 -13.66 -1.84
N VAL A 87 3.35 -13.26 -1.15
CA VAL A 87 3.85 -11.88 -1.20
C VAL A 87 4.28 -11.52 -2.62
N VAL A 88 5.08 -12.37 -3.28
CA VAL A 88 5.51 -12.16 -4.66
C VAL A 88 4.33 -12.15 -5.62
N GLN A 89 3.39 -13.08 -5.45
CA GLN A 89 2.17 -13.16 -6.24
C GLN A 89 1.34 -11.87 -6.15
N ASN A 90 1.15 -11.33 -4.93
CA ASN A 90 0.45 -10.06 -4.72
C ASN A 90 1.22 -8.87 -5.30
N LEU A 91 2.54 -8.84 -5.12
CA LEU A 91 3.40 -7.76 -5.61
C LEU A 91 3.42 -7.70 -7.14
N LEU A 92 3.41 -8.86 -7.79
CA LEU A 92 3.31 -9.02 -9.24
C LEU A 92 1.86 -8.97 -9.76
N GLU A 93 0.87 -8.77 -8.88
CA GLU A 93 -0.56 -8.70 -9.22
C GLU A 93 -1.06 -9.93 -10.00
N LEU A 94 -0.48 -11.09 -9.69
CA LEU A 94 -0.83 -12.35 -10.32
C LEU A 94 -2.11 -12.87 -9.64
N ASN A 95 -3.25 -12.64 -10.30
CA ASN A 95 -4.63 -12.89 -9.86
C ASN A 95 -5.00 -14.35 -9.47
N GLY A 96 -4.03 -15.23 -9.18
CA GLY A 96 -4.26 -16.65 -8.88
C GLY A 96 -5.09 -16.93 -7.62
N ASP A 97 -5.08 -16.03 -6.62
CA ASP A 97 -5.85 -16.17 -5.38
C ASP A 97 -7.14 -15.31 -5.38
N ARG A 98 -7.58 -14.84 -6.55
CA ARG A 98 -8.77 -13.99 -6.65
C ARG A 98 -10.00 -14.77 -6.21
N LEU A 99 -10.64 -14.29 -5.15
CA LEU A 99 -11.93 -14.84 -4.71
C LEU A 99 -12.95 -14.55 -5.80
N THR A 100 -13.45 -15.59 -6.46
CA THR A 100 -14.55 -15.46 -7.43
C THR A 100 -15.89 -15.73 -6.75
N THR A 101 -16.97 -15.19 -7.32
CA THR A 101 -18.35 -15.47 -6.90
C THR A 101 -18.63 -16.97 -6.92
N ASN A 102 -18.21 -17.69 -7.96
CA ASN A 102 -18.32 -19.14 -8.05
C ASN A 102 -17.64 -19.84 -6.87
N LEU A 103 -16.35 -19.57 -6.63
CA LEU A 103 -15.59 -20.18 -5.55
C LEU A 103 -16.24 -19.94 -4.18
N LEU A 104 -16.72 -18.72 -3.95
CA LEU A 104 -17.40 -18.35 -2.71
C LEU A 104 -18.75 -19.05 -2.57
N CYS A 105 -19.58 -19.07 -3.62
CA CYS A 105 -20.88 -19.72 -3.61
C CYS A 105 -20.78 -21.22 -3.38
N VAL A 106 -19.80 -21.89 -3.99
CA VAL A 106 -19.52 -23.31 -3.73
C VAL A 106 -19.10 -23.53 -2.27
N SER A 107 -18.21 -22.70 -1.73
CA SER A 107 -17.77 -22.79 -0.33
C SER A 107 -18.89 -22.56 0.68
N LEU A 108 -19.93 -21.81 0.32
CA LEU A 108 -21.07 -21.49 1.18
C LEU A 108 -22.32 -22.32 0.86
N GLN A 109 -22.23 -23.25 -0.10
CA GLN A 109 -23.36 -24.07 -0.58
C GLN A 109 -24.55 -23.22 -1.06
N CYS A 110 -24.28 -22.11 -1.76
CA CYS A 110 -25.28 -21.18 -2.28
C CYS A 110 -25.15 -20.92 -3.79
N SER A 111 -24.78 -21.95 -4.57
CA SER A 111 -24.56 -21.86 -6.03
C SER A 111 -25.74 -21.28 -6.83
N GLY A 112 -26.99 -21.45 -6.35
CA GLY A 112 -28.17 -20.87 -7.01
C GLY A 112 -28.22 -19.33 -7.01
N VAL A 113 -27.34 -18.68 -6.25
CA VAL A 113 -27.29 -17.21 -6.11
C VAL A 113 -26.16 -16.60 -6.96
N GLN A 114 -25.29 -17.42 -7.53
CA GLN A 114 -24.08 -16.99 -8.24
C GLN A 114 -24.37 -15.97 -9.35
N GLU A 115 -25.29 -16.29 -10.26
CA GLU A 115 -25.60 -15.43 -11.40
C GLU A 115 -26.09 -14.04 -10.97
N GLN A 116 -26.88 -13.97 -9.89
CA GLN A 116 -27.35 -12.70 -9.36
C GLN A 116 -26.23 -11.91 -8.69
N ALA A 117 -25.32 -12.59 -7.98
CA ALA A 117 -24.14 -11.96 -7.40
C ALA A 117 -23.22 -11.38 -8.50
N ASP A 118 -23.02 -12.11 -9.60
CA ASP A 118 -22.25 -11.64 -10.76
C ASP A 118 -22.85 -10.39 -11.39
N ARG A 119 -24.18 -10.37 -11.58
CA ARG A 119 -24.90 -9.19 -12.09
C ARG A 119 -24.77 -8.00 -11.15
N MET A 120 -24.94 -8.20 -9.84
CA MET A 120 -24.78 -7.12 -8.84
C MET A 120 -23.38 -6.53 -8.87
N LEU A 121 -22.36 -7.38 -8.95
CA LEU A 121 -20.97 -6.94 -8.98
C LEU A 121 -20.65 -6.15 -10.26
N ALA A 122 -21.16 -6.61 -11.41
CA ALA A 122 -21.02 -5.90 -12.69
C ALA A 122 -21.70 -4.53 -12.69
N ASP A 123 -22.90 -4.42 -12.11
CA ASP A 123 -23.63 -3.15 -12.05
C ASP A 123 -23.01 -2.19 -11.03
N TYR A 124 -22.51 -2.70 -9.90
CA TYR A 124 -21.76 -1.90 -8.94
C TYR A 124 -20.47 -1.33 -9.57
N CYS A 125 -19.78 -2.13 -10.41
CA CYS A 125 -18.62 -1.68 -11.16
C CYS A 125 -18.92 -0.53 -12.13
N LYS A 126 -20.09 -0.51 -12.77
CA LYS A 126 -20.50 0.59 -13.66
C LYS A 126 -20.86 1.85 -12.90
N LEU A 127 -21.39 1.70 -11.68
CA LEU A 127 -21.88 2.83 -10.88
C LEU A 127 -20.77 3.48 -10.05
N ALA A 128 -19.72 2.72 -9.71
CA ALA A 128 -18.57 3.22 -8.98
C ALA A 128 -17.89 4.34 -9.78
N ARG A 129 -18.08 5.59 -9.33
CA ARG A 129 -17.46 6.80 -9.91
C ARG A 129 -15.98 6.94 -9.55
N THR A 130 -15.52 6.14 -8.59
CA THR A 130 -14.13 6.09 -8.10
C THR A 130 -13.49 4.83 -8.64
N GLU A 131 -12.18 4.87 -8.91
CA GLU A 131 -11.37 3.69 -9.25
C GLU A 131 -11.37 2.71 -8.08
N VAL A 132 -12.41 1.88 -8.00
CA VAL A 132 -12.55 0.85 -7.00
C VAL A 132 -11.93 -0.43 -7.53
N ASP A 133 -10.94 -0.97 -6.81
CA ASP A 133 -10.32 -2.24 -7.15
C ASP A 133 -11.27 -3.41 -6.88
N MET A 134 -11.98 -3.85 -7.93
CA MET A 134 -12.90 -4.99 -7.91
C MET A 134 -12.19 -6.35 -7.83
N ASN A 135 -10.86 -6.36 -7.76
CA ASN A 135 -10.11 -7.58 -7.47
C ASN A 135 -10.08 -7.89 -5.96
N LEU A 136 -10.45 -6.93 -5.12
CA LEU A 136 -10.52 -7.15 -3.68
C LEU A 136 -11.65 -8.13 -3.31
N PRO A 137 -11.39 -9.11 -2.43
CA PRO A 137 -12.36 -10.15 -2.06
C PRO A 137 -13.60 -9.58 -1.36
N GLN A 138 -13.51 -8.37 -0.79
CA GLN A 138 -14.62 -7.72 -0.10
C GLN A 138 -15.84 -7.50 -0.99
N TYR A 139 -15.65 -7.07 -2.25
CA TYR A 139 -16.75 -6.78 -3.16
C TYR A 139 -17.48 -8.05 -3.60
N VAL A 140 -16.73 -9.14 -3.79
CA VAL A 140 -17.28 -10.46 -4.09
C VAL A 140 -18.09 -11.00 -2.92
N CYS A 141 -17.56 -10.87 -1.69
CA CYS A 141 -18.30 -11.25 -0.48
C CYS A 141 -19.60 -10.44 -0.31
N MET A 142 -19.57 -9.14 -0.57
CA MET A 142 -20.75 -8.28 -0.47
C MET A 142 -21.82 -8.62 -1.51
N ALA A 143 -21.41 -8.83 -2.76
CA ALA A 143 -22.33 -9.23 -3.83
C ALA A 143 -23.07 -10.53 -3.48
N VAL A 144 -22.33 -11.55 -3.05
CA VAL A 144 -22.92 -12.83 -2.63
C VAL A 144 -23.81 -12.66 -1.40
N TYR A 145 -23.39 -11.89 -0.40
CA TYR A 145 -24.19 -11.63 0.81
C TYR A 145 -25.55 -11.00 0.49
N HIS A 146 -25.58 -9.94 -0.33
CA HIS A 146 -26.83 -9.28 -0.71
C HIS A 146 -27.69 -10.13 -1.64
N ALA A 147 -27.08 -10.85 -2.58
CA ALA A 147 -27.81 -11.77 -3.43
C ALA A 147 -28.45 -12.90 -2.60
N CYS A 148 -27.78 -13.41 -1.56
CA CYS A 148 -28.36 -14.40 -0.64
C CYS A 148 -29.53 -13.80 0.15
N ARG A 149 -29.42 -12.55 0.62
CA ARG A 149 -30.52 -11.84 1.30
C ARG A 149 -31.75 -11.68 0.41
N LEU A 150 -31.58 -11.31 -0.87
CA LEU A 150 -32.70 -11.17 -1.81
C LEU A 150 -33.40 -12.49 -2.12
N ASN A 151 -32.63 -13.58 -2.24
CA ASN A 151 -33.15 -14.92 -2.48
C ASN A 151 -33.57 -15.67 -1.21
N LYS A 152 -33.49 -15.03 -0.03
CA LYS A 152 -33.80 -15.63 1.27
C LYS A 152 -32.96 -16.89 1.58
N VAL A 153 -31.74 -16.97 1.05
CA VAL A 153 -30.79 -18.04 1.33
C VAL A 153 -30.02 -17.68 2.60
N LYS A 154 -30.04 -18.57 3.61
CA LYS A 154 -29.36 -18.34 4.88
C LYS A 154 -27.87 -18.67 4.75
N VAL A 155 -27.03 -17.66 4.91
CA VAL A 155 -25.56 -17.80 4.93
C VAL A 155 -24.98 -17.23 6.21
N SER A 156 -23.86 -17.78 6.68
CA SER A 156 -23.18 -17.28 7.88
C SER A 156 -22.45 -15.97 7.57
N LYS A 157 -22.92 -14.87 8.15
CA LYS A 157 -22.27 -13.54 8.03
C LYS A 157 -20.82 -13.57 8.55
N ALA A 158 -20.54 -14.32 9.61
CA ALA A 158 -19.19 -14.45 10.17
C ALA A 158 -18.19 -15.05 9.16
N LYS A 159 -18.60 -16.10 8.43
CA LYS A 159 -17.77 -16.73 7.39
C LYS A 159 -17.47 -15.77 6.23
N LEU A 160 -18.44 -14.94 5.85
CA LEU A 160 -18.27 -13.93 4.79
C LEU A 160 -17.31 -12.82 5.21
N ILE A 161 -17.40 -12.33 6.45
CA ILE A 161 -16.47 -11.34 7.00
C ILE A 161 -15.04 -11.87 6.99
N GLU A 162 -14.83 -13.11 7.44
CA GLU A 162 -13.51 -13.76 7.42
C GLU A 162 -12.92 -13.83 6.01
N LYS A 163 -13.72 -14.25 5.01
CA LYS A 163 -13.28 -14.35 3.61
C LYS A 163 -13.05 -12.99 2.95
N SER A 164 -13.78 -11.95 3.38
CA SER A 164 -13.63 -10.57 2.86
C SER A 164 -12.34 -9.88 3.30
N ARG A 165 -11.65 -10.42 4.31
CA ARG A 165 -10.47 -9.80 4.95
C ARG A 165 -10.74 -8.42 5.57
N LEU A 166 -12.00 -8.11 5.88
CA LEU A 166 -12.41 -6.88 6.53
C LEU A 166 -12.58 -7.06 8.04
N LYS A 167 -12.34 -5.99 8.79
CA LYS A 167 -12.79 -5.91 10.19
C LYS A 167 -14.32 -5.76 10.22
N PRO A 168 -15.00 -6.22 11.29
CA PRO A 168 -16.46 -6.09 11.40
C PRO A 168 -16.97 -4.65 11.25
N SER A 169 -16.23 -3.65 11.72
CA SER A 169 -16.58 -2.23 11.57
C SER A 169 -16.53 -1.76 10.11
N GLN A 170 -15.55 -2.22 9.33
CA GLN A 170 -15.43 -1.91 7.90
C GLN A 170 -16.53 -2.61 7.11
N TRP A 171 -16.83 -3.87 7.45
CA TRP A 171 -17.95 -4.59 6.86
C TRP A 171 -19.26 -3.81 6.99
N THR A 172 -19.59 -3.33 8.20
CA THR A 172 -20.85 -2.61 8.44
C THR A 172 -20.97 -1.33 7.59
N LYS A 173 -19.86 -0.59 7.38
CA LYS A 173 -19.85 0.58 6.50
C LYS A 173 -20.15 0.19 5.06
N LEU A 174 -19.48 -0.85 4.55
CA LEU A 174 -19.68 -1.35 3.19
C LEU A 174 -21.08 -1.96 2.99
N ASP A 175 -21.63 -2.65 4.00
CA ASP A 175 -23.00 -3.19 4.04
C ASP A 175 -24.05 -2.08 3.94
N THR A 176 -23.80 -0.93 4.58
CA THR A 176 -24.69 0.22 4.49
C THR A 176 -24.70 0.82 3.09
N GLU A 177 -23.53 0.95 2.46
CA GLU A 177 -23.40 1.45 1.08
C GLU A 177 -24.05 0.49 0.07
N TRP A 178 -23.74 -0.80 0.17
CA TRP A 178 -24.31 -1.83 -0.69
C TRP A 178 -25.82 -1.99 -0.49
N THR A 179 -26.34 -1.82 0.73
CA THR A 179 -27.79 -1.82 0.97
C THR A 179 -28.48 -0.73 0.14
N LYS A 180 -27.94 0.50 0.14
CA LYS A 180 -28.50 1.60 -0.68
C LYS A 180 -28.44 1.28 -2.18
N PHE A 181 -27.32 0.73 -2.65
CA PHE A 181 -27.16 0.31 -4.05
C PHE A 181 -28.16 -0.78 -4.45
N VAL A 182 -28.31 -1.81 -3.62
CA VAL A 182 -29.20 -2.96 -3.86
C VAL A 182 -30.66 -2.52 -3.81
N ASP A 183 -31.03 -1.62 -2.90
CA ASP A 183 -32.39 -1.12 -2.79
C ASP A 183 -32.79 -0.28 -4.01
N ALA A 184 -31.88 0.54 -4.54
CA ALA A 184 -32.13 1.34 -5.73
C ALA A 184 -32.30 0.48 -7.01
N ASN A 185 -31.52 -0.60 -7.15
CA ASN A 185 -31.41 -1.32 -8.42
C ASN A 185 -32.13 -2.68 -8.46
N PHE A 186 -32.27 -3.38 -7.32
CA PHE A 186 -32.70 -4.77 -7.29
C PHE A 186 -33.97 -5.03 -6.48
N THR A 187 -34.28 -4.24 -5.44
CA THR A 187 -35.55 -4.42 -4.68
C THR A 187 -36.74 -3.72 -5.34
N ALA A 188 -36.50 -2.65 -6.12
CA ALA A 188 -37.52 -1.97 -6.92
C ALA A 188 -38.19 -2.89 -7.98
N ILE A 189 -37.55 -4.00 -8.36
CA ILE A 189 -38.08 -4.96 -9.34
C ILE A 189 -39.32 -5.70 -8.79
N LYS A 190 -39.50 -5.79 -7.46
CA LYS A 190 -40.75 -6.36 -6.88
C LYS A 190 -41.94 -5.40 -6.90
N LYS A 191 -41.73 -4.09 -7.10
CA LYS A 191 -42.81 -3.09 -7.16
C LYS A 191 -43.17 -2.64 -8.58
N LYS A 192 -42.35 -2.96 -9.60
CA LYS A 192 -42.60 -2.58 -10.99
C LYS A 192 -42.92 -3.79 -11.87
N ARG A 193 -44.02 -4.47 -11.54
CA ARG A 193 -44.81 -5.25 -12.54
C ARG A 193 -46.08 -4.51 -12.96
N GLY A 194 -46.06 -3.19 -12.86
CA GLY A 194 -47.10 -2.31 -13.36
C GLY A 194 -46.47 -0.97 -13.75
N ARG A 195 -46.56 -0.65 -15.05
CA ARG A 195 -46.33 0.67 -15.67
C ARG A 195 -44.87 1.08 -15.93
N GLN A 196 -44.48 0.92 -17.20
CA GLN A 196 -43.50 1.80 -17.84
C GLN A 196 -44.06 3.23 -17.90
N PRO A 197 -43.21 4.25 -17.72
CA PRO A 197 -43.17 5.26 -18.78
C PRO A 197 -41.75 5.66 -19.18
N LYS A 198 -41.71 6.27 -20.36
CA LYS A 198 -40.58 6.61 -21.22
C LYS A 198 -39.56 7.56 -20.57
N LYS A 199 -38.36 7.52 -21.15
CA LYS A 199 -37.30 8.52 -21.08
C LYS A 199 -37.87 9.91 -21.41
N ASP A 200 -37.50 10.92 -20.65
CA ASP A 200 -36.88 12.16 -21.16
C ASP A 200 -36.37 13.03 -19.99
N ALA A 201 -35.28 13.74 -20.28
CA ALA A 201 -34.43 14.49 -19.37
C ALA A 201 -35.07 15.78 -18.86
N VAL A 202 -34.79 16.16 -17.60
CA VAL A 202 -34.67 17.57 -17.21
C VAL A 202 -33.65 17.71 -16.09
N ILE A 203 -32.58 18.44 -16.38
CA ILE A 203 -31.67 19.10 -15.45
C ILE A 203 -32.46 20.24 -14.79
N ALA A 204 -32.60 20.25 -13.48
CA ALA A 204 -32.99 21.43 -12.70
C ALA A 204 -32.42 21.27 -11.28
N THR A 205 -31.31 21.94 -10.99
CA THR A 205 -31.25 23.14 -10.15
C THR A 205 -31.74 22.85 -8.73
N ILE A 206 -30.80 22.46 -7.86
CA ILE A 206 -30.99 22.42 -6.42
C ILE A 206 -30.58 23.79 -5.91
N GLU A 207 -31.55 24.68 -5.73
CA GLU A 207 -31.42 25.85 -4.89
C GLU A 207 -32.66 25.95 -3.99
N GLU A 208 -32.36 26.18 -2.71
CA GLU A 208 -33.22 26.73 -1.66
C GLU A 208 -34.43 25.91 -1.19
N LEU A 209 -34.22 25.20 -0.07
CA LEU A 209 -35.15 25.25 1.07
C LEU A 209 -34.35 25.20 2.37
N GLN A 210 -34.13 26.38 2.96
CA GLN A 210 -33.73 26.56 4.35
C GLN A 210 -34.86 26.07 5.26
N ILE A 211 -34.54 25.17 6.20
CA ILE A 211 -35.33 24.99 7.43
C ILE A 211 -34.31 24.87 8.57
N ASP A 212 -34.27 25.90 9.39
CA ASP A 212 -33.53 25.95 10.65
C ASP A 212 -33.99 24.82 11.57
N THR A 213 -33.05 23.98 11.97
CA THR A 213 -33.17 23.19 13.20
C THR A 213 -31.78 23.03 13.80
N ILE A 214 -31.59 23.60 14.98
CA ILE A 214 -30.36 23.53 15.78
C ILE A 214 -30.26 22.14 16.40
N PRO A 215 -29.09 21.46 16.30
CA PRO A 215 -28.66 20.61 17.40
C PRO A 215 -27.16 20.72 17.72
N LYS A 216 -26.90 21.05 18.99
CA LYS A 216 -25.86 20.52 19.90
C LYS A 216 -24.42 20.39 19.38
N GLU A 217 -23.55 21.23 19.94
CA GLU A 217 -22.09 21.25 19.79
C GLU A 217 -21.43 19.91 20.17
N GLU A 218 -20.65 19.36 19.25
CA GLU A 218 -19.49 18.50 19.52
C GLU A 218 -18.23 19.22 18.98
N PRO A 219 -17.06 19.03 19.60
CA PRO A 219 -15.89 19.85 19.31
C PRO A 219 -15.36 19.55 17.91
N SER A 220 -15.48 20.54 17.03
CA SER A 220 -15.00 20.46 15.65
C SER A 220 -13.49 20.23 15.60
N GLU A 221 -13.08 19.25 14.80
CA GLU A 221 -11.71 19.03 14.37
C GLU A 221 -11.06 20.36 13.91
N PRO A 222 -9.76 20.59 14.17
CA PRO A 222 -9.11 21.84 13.80
C PRO A 222 -9.28 22.06 12.30
N GLN A 223 -9.94 23.15 11.95
CA GLN A 223 -10.05 23.65 10.58
C GLN A 223 -8.64 23.70 10.00
N ILE A 224 -8.37 22.85 9.01
CA ILE A 224 -7.08 22.79 8.34
C ILE A 224 -6.91 24.13 7.62
N GLU A 225 -6.01 24.98 8.13
CA GLU A 225 -5.64 26.26 7.52
C GLU A 225 -5.29 26.03 6.05
N SER A 226 -5.81 26.89 5.15
CA SER A 226 -5.53 26.78 3.72
C SER A 226 -4.02 26.87 3.49
N TYR A 227 -3.45 25.99 2.67
CA TYR A 227 -2.01 25.98 2.39
C TYR A 227 -1.46 27.35 1.96
N GLN A 228 -2.27 28.14 1.26
CA GLN A 228 -1.90 29.49 0.81
C GLN A 228 -1.74 30.46 1.99
N GLU A 229 -2.63 30.38 2.98
CA GLU A 229 -2.63 31.23 4.17
C GLU A 229 -1.46 30.88 5.07
N TRP A 230 -1.25 29.59 5.33
CA TRP A 230 -0.09 29.09 6.08
C TRP A 230 1.23 29.51 5.40
N LYS A 231 1.34 29.32 4.08
CA LYS A 231 2.54 29.67 3.31
C LYS A 231 2.82 31.18 3.38
N GLN A 232 1.80 32.02 3.19
CA GLN A 232 1.96 33.46 3.31
C GLN A 232 2.41 33.86 4.72
N ARG A 233 1.79 33.30 5.76
CA ARG A 233 2.15 33.57 7.15
C ARG A 233 3.60 33.19 7.46
N MET A 234 4.04 32.01 7.03
CA MET A 234 5.42 31.55 7.24
C MET A 234 6.44 32.41 6.48
N LEU A 235 6.13 32.80 5.23
CA LEU A 235 7.02 33.68 4.47
C LEU A 235 7.15 35.05 5.11
N ILE A 236 6.02 35.66 5.54
CA ILE A 236 6.04 36.97 6.21
C ILE A 236 6.87 36.91 7.49
N MET A 237 6.65 35.89 8.33
CA MET A 237 7.43 35.70 9.57
C MET A 237 8.93 35.58 9.28
N ALA A 238 9.32 34.80 8.28
CA ALA A 238 10.74 34.63 7.92
C ALA A 238 11.38 35.93 7.42
N TYR A 239 10.66 36.71 6.60
CA TYR A 239 11.17 38.00 6.11
C TYR A 239 11.28 39.04 7.22
N GLU A 240 10.35 39.04 8.17
CA GLU A 240 10.38 39.94 9.33
C GLU A 240 11.54 39.59 10.29
N GLU A 241 11.78 38.30 10.52
CA GLU A 241 12.92 37.84 11.32
C GLU A 241 14.27 38.23 10.68
N LEU A 242 14.40 38.07 9.36
CA LEU A 242 15.59 38.52 8.62
C LEU A 242 15.82 40.03 8.79
N LYS A 243 14.75 40.83 8.64
CA LYS A 243 14.83 42.29 8.79
C LYS A 243 15.23 42.69 10.21
N ASN A 244 14.75 41.98 11.23
CA ASN A 244 15.13 42.24 12.62
C ASN A 244 16.59 41.88 12.89
N LEU A 245 17.09 40.79 12.31
CA LEU A 245 18.50 40.41 12.42
C LEU A 245 19.42 41.44 11.76
N ASP A 246 19.06 41.93 10.57
CA ASP A 246 19.82 43.00 9.88
C ASP A 246 19.86 44.29 10.72
N ALA A 247 18.73 44.68 11.31
CA ALA A 247 18.66 45.85 12.20
C ALA A 247 19.50 45.70 13.49
N ASP A 248 19.67 44.47 14.00
CA ASP A 248 20.52 44.17 15.16
C ASP A 248 22.00 44.03 14.80
N VAL A 249 22.35 43.80 13.53
CA VAL A 249 23.73 43.91 13.03
C VAL A 249 24.13 45.40 12.96
N ASP A 250 23.27 46.25 12.41
CA ASP A 250 23.52 47.70 12.31
C ASP A 250 23.70 48.37 13.69
N LYS A 251 22.95 47.94 14.71
CA LYS A 251 23.12 48.44 16.09
C LYS A 251 24.42 47.99 16.74
N ARG A 252 24.91 46.79 16.41
CA ARG A 252 26.16 46.26 16.98
C ARG A 252 27.38 47.01 16.43
N ASP A 253 27.37 47.37 15.15
CA ASP A 253 28.46 48.10 14.52
C ASP A 253 28.57 49.57 15.00
N PHE A 254 27.47 50.19 15.44
CA PHE A 254 27.49 51.54 16.02
C PHE A 254 28.00 51.61 17.48
N SER A 255 28.13 50.48 18.17
CA SER A 255 28.50 50.43 19.61
C SER A 255 30.00 50.21 19.89
N LEU A 256 30.81 49.98 18.85
CA LEU A 256 32.26 49.79 18.97
C LEU A 256 33.02 51.13 18.86
N THR A 257 33.23 51.79 20.00
CA THR A 257 34.18 52.91 20.06
C THR A 257 35.64 52.38 20.03
N PRO A 258 36.58 53.04 19.32
CA PRO A 258 37.96 52.54 19.19
C PRO A 258 38.68 52.52 20.54
N ARG A 259 38.91 51.32 21.10
CA ARG A 259 39.76 51.15 22.29
C ARG A 259 41.23 51.42 21.94
N ARG A 260 41.78 52.48 22.54
CA ARG A 260 43.20 52.83 22.52
C ARG A 260 44.06 51.68 23.06
N SER A 261 45.11 51.35 22.32
CA SER A 261 46.09 50.31 22.62
C SER A 261 46.97 50.67 23.83
N PRO A 262 47.06 49.80 24.86
CA PRO A 262 48.06 49.98 25.92
C PRO A 262 49.46 49.56 25.45
N ARG A 263 50.43 50.42 25.78
CA ARG A 263 51.85 50.42 25.40
C ARG A 263 52.59 49.12 25.80
N LYS A 264 53.51 48.65 24.95
CA LYS A 264 54.43 47.51 25.18
C LYS A 264 55.31 47.74 26.43
N THR A 265 55.43 46.73 27.29
CA THR A 265 56.54 46.56 28.25
C THR A 265 57.29 45.25 27.99
N PRO A 266 58.60 45.15 28.30
CA PRO A 266 59.48 44.15 27.70
C PRO A 266 59.48 42.79 28.42
N GLN A 267 59.70 41.75 27.62
CA GLN A 267 59.91 40.33 28.01
C GLN A 267 60.95 40.15 29.11
N LYS A 268 60.63 39.29 30.09
CA LYS A 268 61.62 38.62 30.94
C LYS A 268 61.51 37.11 30.77
N PHE A 269 62.63 36.52 30.33
CA PHE A 269 62.89 35.09 30.27
C PHE A 269 63.11 34.55 31.70
N SER A 270 62.64 33.34 32.00
CA SER A 270 63.18 32.51 33.09
C SER A 270 63.01 31.01 32.79
N PRO A 271 64.04 30.16 32.96
CA PRO A 271 64.06 28.76 32.53
C PRO A 271 63.90 27.75 33.69
N TYR A 272 63.60 26.48 33.32
CA TYR A 272 63.51 25.24 34.15
C TYR A 272 62.23 25.16 35.04
N GLN A 273 61.45 24.07 35.07
CA GLN A 273 61.78 22.66 35.22
C GLN A 273 60.66 21.72 34.69
N ASN A 274 61.09 20.50 34.35
CA ASN A 274 60.32 19.33 33.94
C ASN A 274 59.79 18.56 35.16
N PRO A 275 58.69 17.78 35.05
CA PRO A 275 58.67 16.48 35.71
C PRO A 275 58.22 15.31 34.81
N LYS A 276 58.73 14.15 35.21
CA LYS A 276 58.80 12.86 34.52
C LYS A 276 57.49 12.05 34.57
N ASN A 277 57.35 11.18 33.56
CA ASN A 277 56.71 9.85 33.53
C ASN A 277 55.21 9.71 33.85
N ALA A 278 54.43 9.15 32.90
CA ALA A 278 54.07 7.73 32.91
C ALA A 278 52.99 7.37 31.87
N ASN A 279 53.20 6.20 31.25
CA ASN A 279 52.21 5.27 30.66
C ASN A 279 51.60 5.62 29.31
N GLY A 280 52.15 4.95 28.28
CA GLY A 280 51.61 4.93 26.93
C GLY A 280 50.48 3.92 26.73
N VAL A 281 49.79 4.09 25.60
CA VAL A 281 49.08 3.03 24.89
C VAL A 281 49.34 3.25 23.40
N LYS A 282 49.93 2.24 22.76
CA LYS A 282 50.20 2.14 21.32
C LYS A 282 48.88 2.06 20.55
N LEU A 283 48.70 2.90 19.53
CA LEU A 283 47.73 2.68 18.46
C LEU A 283 48.45 1.95 17.31
N LEU A 284 48.04 0.71 17.04
CA LEU A 284 48.49 -0.10 15.91
C LEU A 284 47.56 0.17 14.72
N PHE A 285 48.10 0.76 13.66
CA PHE A 285 47.61 0.59 12.29
C PHE A 285 48.78 0.03 11.47
N PRO A 286 48.63 -1.12 10.80
CA PRO A 286 49.52 -1.50 9.71
C PRO A 286 49.04 -0.88 8.40
N ASP A 287 49.94 -0.17 7.74
CA ASP A 287 49.84 0.31 6.37
C ASP A 287 50.05 -0.83 5.35
N LEU A 288 49.46 -0.60 4.16
CA LEU A 288 49.66 -1.21 2.83
C LEU A 288 48.86 -2.48 2.50
#